data_AF-I0AZ59-F1
#
_entry.id   AF-I0AZ59-F1
#
_cell.length_a   1.000
_cell.length_b   1.000
_cell.length_c   1.000
_cell.angle_alpha   90.00
_cell.angle_beta   90.00
_cell.angle_gamma   90.00
#
_symmetry.space_group_name_H-M   'P 1'
#
loop_
_entity.id
_entity.type
_entity.pdbx_description
1 polymer ?
#
loop_
_entity_poly.entity_id
_entity_poly.type
_entity_poly.pdbx_seq_one_letter_code
_entity_poly.pdbx_strand_id
1 'polypeptide(L)' 'NIVACEGKERVERHELFSKWKSRFMMAGFRQCSLSNYVNSVIKSLLKCYSEFYTLVEKDGAMLLGWKDRDLVSASAWH' A
#
# COMPACT_ATOMS: atom_id res chain seq x y z
N ASN A 1 16.80 -7.99 10.02
CA ASN A 1 15.79 -7.69 11.05
C ASN A 1 14.52 -8.57 10.92
N ILE A 2 14.01 -8.87 9.72
CA ILE A 2 12.81 -9.74 9.56
C ILE A 2 13.00 -11.18 10.10
N VAL A 3 14.17 -11.79 9.87
CA VAL A 3 14.45 -13.20 10.21
C VAL A 3 15.33 -13.38 11.45
N ALA A 4 16.25 -12.45 11.71
CA ALA A 4 17.31 -12.61 12.71
C ALA A 4 17.03 -11.92 14.05
N CYS A 5 15.92 -11.20 14.18
CA CYS A 5 15.57 -10.46 15.39
C CYS A 5 14.24 -10.97 15.93
N GLU A 6 14.11 -11.08 17.25
CA GLU A 6 12.92 -11.60 17.93
C GLU A 6 12.32 -10.55 18.88
N GLY A 7 11.07 -10.78 19.30
CA GLY A 7 10.42 -9.94 20.31
C GLY A 7 10.42 -8.45 19.96
N LYS A 8 10.85 -7.60 20.92
CA LYS A 8 10.90 -6.14 20.74
C LYS A 8 11.99 -5.68 19.76
N GLU A 9 13.02 -6.50 19.51
CA GLU A 9 14.10 -6.16 18.60
C GLU A 9 13.70 -6.32 17.13
N ARG A 10 12.63 -7.10 16.86
CA ARG A 10 12.03 -7.20 15.54
C ARG A 10 11.14 -6.01 15.24
N VAL A 11 11.72 -5.02 14.57
CA VAL A 11 11.03 -3.77 14.18
C VAL A 11 10.24 -3.94 12.89
N GLU A 12 10.78 -4.68 11.92
CA GLU A 12 10.13 -4.90 10.62
C GLU A 12 9.01 -5.95 10.74
N ARG A 13 7.77 -5.47 10.84
CA ARG A 13 6.55 -6.27 11.01
C ARG A 13 5.48 -5.85 10.01
N HIS A 14 5.81 -5.95 8.72
CA HIS A 14 4.84 -5.64 7.67
C HIS A 14 3.57 -6.47 7.84
N GLU A 15 2.44 -5.79 7.79
CA GLU A 15 1.11 -6.38 7.85
C GLU A 15 0.34 -6.05 6.57
N LEU A 16 -0.62 -6.90 6.21
CA LEU A 16 -1.51 -6.64 5.09
C LEU A 16 -2.28 -5.33 5.29
N PHE A 17 -2.59 -4.64 4.19
CA PHE A 17 -3.33 -3.38 4.22
C PHE A 17 -4.67 -3.49 4.98
N SER A 18 -5.38 -4.61 4.88
CA SER A 18 -6.65 -4.85 5.59
C SER A 18 -6.54 -4.73 7.12
N LYS A 19 -5.38 -5.10 7.68
CA LYS A 19 -5.11 -4.95 9.12
C LYS A 19 -4.92 -3.48 9.48
N TRP A 20 -4.14 -2.74 8.69
CA TRP A 20 -3.96 -1.30 8.87
C TRP A 20 -5.27 -0.53 8.72
N LYS A 21 -6.06 -0.87 7.69
CA LYS A 21 -7.40 -0.33 7.48
C LYS A 21 -8.27 -0.49 8.73
N SER A 22 -8.28 -1.70 9.30
CA SER A 22 -9.03 -1.98 10.54
C SER A 22 -8.52 -1.16 11.72
N ARG A 23 -7.19 -1.04 11.90
CA ARG A 23 -6.59 -0.23 12.97
C ARG A 23 -6.98 1.25 12.87
N PHE A 24 -6.92 1.83 11.67
CA PHE A 24 -7.31 3.22 11.45
C PHE A 24 -8.80 3.46 11.71
N MET A 25 -9.67 2.59 11.20
CA MET A 25 -11.11 2.69 11.46
C MET A 25 -11.44 2.58 12.95
N MET A 26 -10.81 1.66 13.68
CA MET A 26 -10.99 1.52 15.13
C MET A 26 -10.48 2.74 15.92
N ALA A 27 -9.48 3.45 15.39
CA ALA A 27 -9.00 4.70 15.96
C ALA A 27 -9.85 5.92 15.58
N GLY A 28 -10.96 5.73 14.84
CA GLY A 28 -11.90 6.77 14.46
C GLY A 28 -11.60 7.48 13.14
N PHE A 29 -10.52 7.09 12.43
CA PHE A 29 -10.19 7.67 11.13
C PHE A 29 -11.15 7.17 10.04
N ARG A 30 -11.40 8.04 9.06
CA ARG A 30 -12.21 7.73 7.88
C ARG A 30 -11.36 7.76 6.63
N GLN A 31 -11.48 6.71 5.83
CA GLN A 31 -10.69 6.57 4.61
C GLN A 31 -11.14 7.59 3.55
N CYS A 32 -10.17 8.21 2.88
CA CYS A 32 -10.38 9.12 1.75
C CYS A 32 -10.06 8.40 0.44
N SER A 33 -10.84 8.68 -0.61
CA SER A 33 -10.51 8.24 -1.97
C SER A 33 -9.26 8.96 -2.47
N LEU A 34 -8.33 8.20 -3.06
CA LEU A 34 -7.20 8.77 -3.80
C LEU A 34 -7.70 9.35 -5.13
N SER A 35 -7.03 10.39 -5.63
CA SER A 35 -7.42 11.02 -6.89
C SER A 35 -7.09 10.11 -8.08
N ASN A 36 -8.11 9.76 -8.87
CA ASN A 36 -7.97 8.97 -10.10
C ASN A 36 -6.96 9.61 -11.06
N TYR A 37 -6.90 10.95 -11.10
CA TYR A 37 -5.91 11.66 -11.90
C TYR A 37 -4.48 11.35 -11.41
N VAL A 38 -4.22 11.45 -10.11
CA VAL A 38 -2.91 11.15 -9.53
C VAL A 38 -2.52 9.69 -9.81
N ASN A 39 -3.46 8.76 -9.68
CA ASN A 39 -3.20 7.34 -9.96
C ASN A 39 -2.87 7.10 -11.44
N SER A 40 -3.49 7.84 -12.37
CA SER A 40 -3.16 7.77 -13.80
C SER A 40 -1.75 8.30 -14.11
N VAL A 41 -1.33 9.37 -13.43
CA VAL A 41 0.02 9.94 -13.57
C VAL A 41 1.06 8.96 -13.06
N ILE A 42 0.85 8.38 -11.87
CA ILE A 42 1.74 7.36 -11.28
C ILE A 42 1.85 6.15 -12.21
N LYS A 43 0.73 5.64 -12.73
CA LYS A 43 0.72 4.51 -13.66
C LYS A 43 1.49 4.82 -14.94
N SER A 44 1.40 6.04 -15.45
CA SER A 44 2.12 6.46 -16.66
C SER A 44 3.63 6.57 -16.41
N LEU A 45 4.01 7.11 -15.26
CA LEU A 45 5.41 7.18 -14.83
C LEU A 45 6.04 5.80 -14.67
N LEU A 46 5.35 4.85 -14.02
CA LEU A 46 5.86 3.50 -13.78
C LEU A 46 6.18 2.75 -15.08
N LYS A 47 5.38 2.99 -16.15
CA LYS A 47 5.64 2.41 -17.48
C LYS A 47 6.96 2.87 -18.09
N CYS A 48 7.47 4.04 -17.73
CA CYS A 48 8.77 4.51 -18.18
C CYS A 48 9.94 3.73 -17.56
N TYR A 49 9.70 3.01 -16.46
CA TYR A 49 10.72 2.18 -15.80
C TYR A 49 10.61 0.71 -16.19
N SER A 50 9.39 0.14 -16.18
CA SER A 50 9.16 -1.24 -16.59
C SER A 50 7.67 -1.49 -16.85
N GLU A 51 7.36 -2.36 -17.81
CA GLU A 51 6.00 -2.86 -18.05
C GLU A 51 5.50 -3.80 -16.95
N PHE A 52 6.39 -4.32 -16.10
CA PHE A 52 6.04 -5.25 -15.02
C PHE A 52 5.50 -4.56 -13.77
N TYR A 53 5.59 -3.23 -13.66
CA TYR A 53 4.92 -2.53 -12.57
C TYR A 53 3.40 -2.56 -12.75
N THR A 54 2.70 -2.97 -11.70
CA THR A 54 1.23 -2.98 -11.65
C THR A 54 0.74 -1.96 -10.63
N LEU A 55 -0.41 -1.35 -10.93
CA LEU A 55 -1.05 -0.38 -10.04
C LEU A 55 -2.54 -0.66 -10.02
N VAL A 56 -3.06 -1.05 -8.86
CA VAL A 56 -4.46 -1.46 -8.67
C VAL A 56 -5.08 -0.64 -7.56
N GLU A 57 -6.29 -0.14 -7.78
CA GLU A 57 -7.12 0.39 -6.70
C GLU A 57 -7.93 -0.74 -6.07
N LYS A 58 -7.80 -0.91 -4.76
CA LYS A 58 -8.53 -1.92 -3.99
C LYS A 58 -8.81 -1.40 -2.59
N ASP A 59 -10.04 -1.59 -2.12
CA ASP A 59 -10.45 -1.22 -0.77
C ASP A 59 -10.19 0.26 -0.41
N GLY A 60 -10.25 1.16 -1.39
CA GLY A 60 -9.99 2.60 -1.24
C GLY A 60 -8.50 2.98 -1.12
N ALA A 61 -7.61 2.03 -1.38
CA ALA A 61 -6.16 2.23 -1.39
C ALA A 61 -5.58 1.89 -2.76
N MET A 62 -4.41 2.45 -3.04
CA MET A 62 -3.61 2.14 -4.23
C MET A 62 -2.56 1.10 -3.85
N LEU A 63 -2.52 0.00 -4.61
CA LEU A 63 -1.58 -1.09 -4.47
C LEU A 63 -0.60 -1.05 -5.63
N LEU A 64 0.66 -0.78 -5.32
CA LEU A 64 1.78 -0.90 -6.24
C LEU A 64 2.32 -2.33 -6.17
N GLY A 65 2.37 -2.99 -7.31
CA GLY A 65 2.87 -4.35 -7.45
C GLY A 65 3.95 -4.49 -8.51
N TRP A 66 4.54 -5.67 -8.54
CA TRP A 66 5.44 -6.13 -9.58
C TRP A 66 4.93 -7.49 -10.09
N LYS A 67 4.59 -7.55 -11.37
CA LYS A 67 3.85 -8.66 -11.98
C LYS A 67 2.58 -8.93 -11.15
N ASP A 68 2.40 -10.16 -10.69
CA ASP A 68 1.22 -10.62 -9.95
C ASP A 68 1.34 -10.44 -8.43
N ARG A 69 2.32 -9.66 -7.95
CA ARG A 69 2.59 -9.50 -6.52
C ARG A 69 2.48 -8.04 -6.07
N ASP A 70 1.57 -7.80 -5.14
CA ASP A 70 1.46 -6.52 -4.42
C ASP A 70 2.67 -6.32 -3.49
N LEU A 71 3.27 -5.13 -3.54
CA LEU A 71 4.46 -4.78 -2.77
C LEU A 71 4.21 -3.65 -1.78
N VAL A 72 3.52 -2.58 -2.21
CA VAL A 72 3.32 -1.37 -1.41
C VAL A 72 1.86 -0.95 -1.48
N SER A 73 1.28 -0.57 -0.34
CA SER A 73 -0.05 0.03 -0.24
C SER A 73 0.03 1.51 0.15
N ALA A 74 -0.69 2.38 -0.55
CA ALA A 74 -0.87 3.78 -0.21
C ALA A 74 -2.35 4.08 0.04
N SER A 75 -2.64 4.81 1.12
CA SER A 75 -4.02 5.17 1.52
C SER A 75 -4.05 6.53 2.20
N ALA A 76 -5.18 7.22 2.14
CA ALA A 76 -5.39 8.52 2.77
C ALA A 76 -6.53 8.45 3.80
N TRP A 77 -6.43 9.23 4.87
CA TRP A 77 -7.31 9.18 6.04
C TRP A 77 -7.53 10.59 6.62
N HIS A 78 -8.73 10.87 7.15
CA HIS A 78 -9.09 12.09 7.89
C HIS A 78 -9.78 11.77 9.22
#